data_AF-A0A3E0MJT6-F1
#
_entry.id   AF-A0A3E0MJT6-F1
#
_cell.length_a   1.000
_cell.length_b   1.000
_cell.length_c   1.000
_cell.angle_alpha   90.00
_cell.angle_beta   90.00
_cell.angle_gamma   90.00
#
_symmetry.space_group_name_H-M   'P 1'
#
loop_
_entity.id
_entity.type
_entity.pdbx_description
1 polymer ?
#
loop_
_entity_poly.entity_id
_entity_poly.type
_entity_poly.pdbx_seq_one_letter_code
_entity_poly.pdbx_strand_id
1 'polypeptide(L)'
;MVNIPDIGDKIPLMFRAQTKGRSQLQYIDSKKDENDSQKWVKEWIERVDENPPQFGQEVKTKEYQISWRFVTNGGQDEGIIRPVMGAYGIPFYPGSSMKGAFCQACTPEQKQRYHLEKDSDNPSLLRFHGGYPVNDWTENLLDIVHPQQGWQVKTPNTRQKPSGESGFALISLYQPTLKFGISTSIGQPDWEEIWTIWERALESGLGCRVSSGYGLPKDIKSSKEPLYKCFLKGQGMAPKSLDGAREFRPNIFRGAIRGHALRIFGGLTDAKNAEKLVNQLFGGIDGEASQGLLAVDFCVKSLELGTFAKGYNEPTYTVTGELRWILTQSLPENQQESLKKLICFLTRFAMLLGGFGKSWRRADHSIFYEDYYPNKPLIGCHWQWGDKSSLINDNKVRDLTHVHPFIKDVRTIAKQWMSLQKDIPITPDNSANWRESWHPKNVEVWGRIAEDKDDSLAIKWLHKAYQKLDNLSIYKTSVTGSIDQIGCLWHRMYPLVNIITTEQGKKRPKDTYKYLELLTIFPDDSDDCAYFLGFLDENNGQEGKFQKLWPK
;
A
#
# COMPACT_ATOMS: atom_id res chain seq x y z
N MET A 1 47.48 -28.73 7.52
CA MET A 1 46.25 -27.93 7.38
C MET A 1 45.91 -27.33 8.73
N VAL A 2 45.79 -26.01 8.81
CA VAL A 2 45.36 -25.34 10.05
C VAL A 2 43.87 -25.61 10.22
N ASN A 3 43.50 -26.35 11.25
CA ASN A 3 42.09 -26.61 11.57
C ASN A 3 41.56 -25.38 12.31
N ILE A 4 40.87 -24.49 11.61
CA ILE A 4 40.21 -23.34 12.22
C ILE A 4 38.82 -23.80 12.66
N PRO A 5 38.53 -23.90 13.97
CA PRO A 5 37.21 -24.25 14.44
C PRO A 5 36.18 -23.25 13.92
N ASP A 6 35.03 -23.77 13.49
CA ASP A 6 33.87 -22.99 13.04
C ASP A 6 34.19 -22.00 11.92
N ILE A 7 35.09 -22.39 10.99
CA ILE A 7 35.50 -21.53 9.86
C ILE A 7 34.30 -21.00 9.06
N GLY A 8 33.23 -21.79 8.94
CA GLY A 8 32.00 -21.39 8.27
C GLY A 8 31.32 -20.16 8.91
N ASP A 9 31.45 -20.02 10.23
CA ASP A 9 30.88 -18.90 11.00
C ASP A 9 31.76 -17.65 11.00
N LYS A 10 33.01 -17.77 10.54
CA LYS A 10 33.95 -16.64 10.39
C LYS A 10 33.93 -16.01 9.00
N ILE A 11 33.32 -16.68 8.02
CA ILE A 11 33.16 -16.14 6.66
C ILE A 11 32.03 -15.08 6.70
N PRO A 12 32.21 -13.86 6.18
CA PRO A 12 31.12 -12.88 6.13
C PRO A 12 29.88 -13.43 5.41
N LEU A 13 28.68 -13.07 5.88
CA LEU A 13 27.41 -13.62 5.37
C LEU A 13 27.24 -13.44 3.86
N MET A 14 27.78 -12.35 3.31
CA MET A 14 27.76 -12.07 1.88
C MET A 14 28.45 -13.16 1.03
N PHE A 15 29.46 -13.84 1.58
CA PHE A 15 30.21 -14.87 0.87
C PHE A 15 29.74 -16.29 1.19
N ARG A 16 28.69 -16.44 2.01
CA ARG A 16 28.10 -17.74 2.32
C ARG A 16 27.04 -18.11 1.29
N ALA A 17 26.93 -19.42 1.02
CA ALA A 17 25.87 -19.94 0.16
C ALA A 17 24.47 -19.65 0.74
N GLN A 18 23.54 -19.23 -0.11
CA GLN A 18 22.17 -18.86 0.28
C GLN A 18 21.27 -20.08 0.47
N THR A 19 21.65 -20.93 1.41
CA THR A 19 20.90 -22.14 1.75
C THR A 19 20.64 -22.21 3.24
N LYS A 20 19.64 -23.01 3.62
CA LYS A 20 19.26 -23.20 5.02
C LYS A 20 20.47 -23.65 5.85
N GLY A 21 20.70 -22.97 6.97
CA GLY A 21 21.82 -23.23 7.87
C GLY A 21 23.13 -22.53 7.49
N ARG A 22 23.15 -21.69 6.45
CA ARG A 22 24.32 -20.89 6.06
C ARG A 22 24.00 -19.39 6.01
N SER A 23 23.18 -18.97 5.05
CA SER A 23 22.71 -17.59 4.93
C SER A 23 21.31 -17.57 4.33
N GLN A 24 20.40 -16.85 4.96
CA GLN A 24 19.03 -16.65 4.49
C GLN A 24 18.60 -15.18 4.65
N LEU A 25 19.25 -14.26 3.91
CA LEU A 25 19.06 -12.81 4.09
C LEU A 25 17.63 -12.31 3.87
N GLN A 26 16.77 -13.04 3.16
CA GLN A 26 15.38 -12.64 2.93
C GLN A 26 14.40 -13.31 3.89
N TYR A 27 14.82 -14.37 4.59
CA TYR A 27 13.94 -15.12 5.48
C TYR A 27 13.93 -14.47 6.86
N ILE A 28 12.72 -14.23 7.38
CA ILE A 28 12.53 -13.76 8.75
C ILE A 28 12.07 -14.95 9.60
N ASP A 29 12.90 -15.32 10.57
CA ASP A 29 12.57 -16.25 11.63
C ASP A 29 12.23 -15.46 12.90
N SER A 30 10.95 -15.44 13.28
CA SER A 30 10.48 -14.75 14.48
C SER A 30 10.96 -15.39 15.78
N LYS A 31 11.56 -16.58 15.74
CA LYS A 31 12.12 -17.26 16.92
C LYS A 31 13.59 -16.92 17.16
N LYS A 32 14.26 -16.29 16.20
CA LYS A 32 15.64 -15.85 16.35
C LYS A 32 15.67 -14.45 16.95
N ASP A 33 16.58 -14.24 17.91
CA ASP A 33 16.89 -12.91 18.44
C ASP A 33 17.48 -12.00 17.36
N GLU A 34 18.25 -12.59 16.44
CA GLU A 34 18.87 -11.88 15.33
C GLU A 34 18.81 -12.72 14.03
N ASN A 35 18.23 -12.12 13.00
CA ASN A 35 18.13 -12.69 11.66
C ASN A 35 19.40 -12.43 10.84
N ASP A 36 19.65 -13.26 9.84
CA ASP A 36 20.83 -13.13 8.98
C ASP A 36 20.85 -11.77 8.24
N SER A 37 19.68 -11.21 7.93
CA SER A 37 19.56 -9.85 7.38
C SER A 37 20.12 -8.77 8.31
N GLN A 38 19.86 -8.88 9.62
CA GLN A 38 20.36 -7.95 10.64
C GLN A 38 21.87 -8.06 10.79
N LYS A 39 22.39 -9.29 10.85
CA LYS A 39 23.84 -9.55 10.89
C LYS A 39 24.55 -9.00 9.66
N TRP A 40 24.01 -9.28 8.48
CA TRP A 40 24.63 -8.84 7.23
C TRP A 40 24.64 -7.31 7.09
N VAL A 41 23.57 -6.62 7.51
CA VAL A 41 23.57 -5.14 7.53
C VAL A 41 24.67 -4.61 8.44
N LYS A 42 24.86 -5.19 9.64
CA LYS A 42 25.98 -4.82 10.54
C LYS A 42 27.34 -5.06 9.91
N GLU A 43 27.57 -6.25 9.34
CA GLU A 43 28.82 -6.56 8.63
C GLU A 43 29.09 -5.59 7.47
N TRP A 44 28.03 -5.16 6.78
CA TRP A 44 28.13 -4.23 5.66
C TRP A 44 28.52 -2.82 6.12
N ILE A 45 27.81 -2.25 7.10
CA ILE A 45 28.09 -0.89 7.59
C ILE A 45 29.43 -0.80 8.32
N GLU A 46 29.90 -1.86 8.97
CA GLU A 46 31.20 -1.89 9.66
C GLU A 46 32.39 -1.85 8.69
N ARG A 47 32.17 -2.16 7.40
CA ARG A 47 33.23 -2.33 6.40
C ARG A 47 33.13 -1.39 5.22
N VAL A 48 32.07 -0.59 5.14
CA VAL A 48 31.91 0.42 4.09
C VAL A 48 32.78 1.62 4.39
N ASP A 49 33.37 2.25 3.37
CA ASP A 49 34.08 3.52 3.60
C ASP A 49 33.10 4.64 3.93
N GLU A 50 33.56 5.60 4.73
CA GLU A 50 32.75 6.73 5.20
C GLU A 50 32.34 7.68 4.06
N ASN A 51 33.17 7.78 3.01
CA ASN A 51 33.01 8.80 1.99
C ASN A 51 32.73 8.20 0.60
N PRO A 52 31.66 8.64 -0.09
CA PRO A 52 31.43 8.23 -1.46
C PRO A 52 32.54 8.74 -2.40
N PRO A 53 32.80 8.02 -3.50
CA PRO A 53 33.72 8.50 -4.53
C PRO A 53 33.33 9.90 -5.01
N GLN A 54 34.32 10.77 -5.12
CA GLN A 54 34.10 12.10 -5.68
C GLN A 54 34.05 12.02 -7.20
N PHE A 55 33.07 12.67 -7.80
CA PHE A 55 33.02 12.83 -9.25
C PHE A 55 34.19 13.72 -9.71
N GLY A 56 34.76 13.41 -10.88
CA GLY A 56 35.82 14.24 -11.48
C GLY A 56 35.32 15.64 -11.83
N GLN A 57 36.24 16.61 -11.99
CA GLN A 57 35.92 18.03 -12.20
C GLN A 57 35.05 18.30 -13.45
N GLU A 58 35.15 17.44 -14.47
CA GLU A 58 34.39 17.55 -15.72
C GLU A 58 32.96 17.00 -15.64
N VAL A 59 32.60 16.34 -14.53
CA VAL A 59 31.28 15.76 -14.32
C VAL A 59 30.35 16.80 -13.72
N LYS A 60 29.22 17.08 -14.39
CA LYS A 60 28.15 17.87 -13.78
C LYS A 60 27.31 17.00 -12.88
N THR A 61 26.94 17.55 -11.73
CA THR A 61 26.20 16.82 -10.71
C THR A 61 24.95 17.57 -10.27
N LYS A 62 23.94 16.80 -9.87
CA LYS A 62 22.73 17.28 -9.19
C LYS A 62 22.32 16.27 -8.12
N GLU A 63 21.69 16.77 -7.06
CA GLU A 63 21.23 15.99 -5.93
C GLU A 63 19.71 15.93 -5.91
N TYR A 64 19.17 14.75 -5.60
CA TYR A 64 17.72 14.54 -5.50
C TYR A 64 17.41 13.67 -4.28
N GLN A 65 16.46 14.12 -3.46
CA GLN A 65 15.97 13.35 -2.32
C GLN A 65 14.84 12.40 -2.75
N ILE A 66 14.92 11.15 -2.31
CA ILE A 66 13.83 10.17 -2.43
C ILE A 66 12.83 10.39 -1.29
N SER A 67 11.54 10.38 -1.63
CA SER A 67 10.42 10.68 -0.71
C SER A 67 10.24 9.66 0.41
N TRP A 68 10.54 8.39 0.14
CA TRP A 68 10.33 7.28 1.07
C TRP A 68 11.50 6.28 1.01
N ARG A 69 11.28 5.00 0.71
CA ARG A 69 12.32 3.99 0.61
C ARG A 69 12.82 3.83 -0.81
N PHE A 70 14.12 3.59 -0.97
CA PHE A 70 14.76 3.33 -2.24
C PHE A 70 15.38 1.93 -2.25
N VAL A 71 15.12 1.19 -3.32
CA VAL A 71 15.65 -0.17 -3.52
C VAL A 71 16.30 -0.25 -4.89
N THR A 72 17.59 -0.54 -4.90
CA THR A 72 18.31 -1.00 -6.10
C THR A 72 18.48 -2.52 -6.00
N ASN A 73 18.40 -3.24 -7.10
CA ASN A 73 18.65 -4.68 -7.11
C ASN A 73 19.94 -5.00 -7.86
N GLY A 74 20.96 -5.44 -7.14
CA GLY A 74 22.12 -6.10 -7.74
C GLY A 74 21.72 -7.51 -8.13
N GLY A 75 21.29 -7.71 -9.38
CA GLY A 75 20.88 -9.02 -9.91
C GLY A 75 22.02 -10.05 -10.04
N GLN A 76 23.06 -9.94 -9.23
CA GLN A 76 24.22 -10.83 -9.18
C GLN A 76 23.91 -12.15 -8.45
N ASP A 77 22.96 -12.14 -7.52
CA ASP A 77 22.59 -13.31 -6.72
C ASP A 77 21.14 -13.71 -6.98
N GLU A 78 20.93 -14.94 -7.43
CA GLU A 78 19.60 -15.50 -7.75
C GLU A 78 18.65 -15.53 -6.52
N GLY A 79 19.21 -15.57 -5.30
CA GLY A 79 18.47 -15.73 -4.06
C GLY A 79 18.40 -14.50 -3.14
N ILE A 80 18.99 -13.35 -3.51
CA ILE A 80 19.00 -12.15 -2.65
C ILE A 80 18.74 -10.88 -3.45
N ILE A 81 17.77 -10.11 -2.98
CA ILE A 81 17.60 -8.70 -3.35
C ILE A 81 18.45 -7.86 -2.41
N ARG A 82 19.63 -7.45 -2.90
CA ARG A 82 20.52 -6.52 -2.20
C ARG A 82 20.78 -5.27 -3.06
N PRO A 83 21.16 -4.15 -2.44
CA PRO A 83 21.54 -2.94 -3.18
C PRO A 83 22.67 -3.23 -4.16
N VAL A 84 22.71 -2.49 -5.26
CA VAL A 84 23.90 -2.51 -6.09
C VAL A 84 25.01 -1.85 -5.30
N MET A 85 26.12 -2.57 -5.12
CA MET A 85 27.29 -2.11 -4.39
C MET A 85 28.23 -1.43 -5.37
N GLY A 86 28.43 -0.12 -5.19
CA GLY A 86 29.40 0.66 -5.92
C GLY A 86 30.80 0.53 -5.33
N ALA A 87 31.65 1.50 -5.63
CA ALA A 87 32.98 1.56 -5.04
C ALA A 87 32.90 1.64 -3.50
N TYR A 88 33.88 1.01 -2.85
CA TYR A 88 34.01 0.98 -1.39
C TYR A 88 32.84 0.33 -0.64
N GLY A 89 31.99 -0.42 -1.36
CA GLY A 89 30.79 -1.05 -0.77
C GLY A 89 29.63 -0.08 -0.55
N ILE A 90 29.69 1.15 -1.06
CA ILE A 90 28.61 2.13 -0.89
C ILE A 90 27.48 1.80 -1.88
N PRO A 91 26.20 1.85 -1.47
CA PRO A 91 25.11 1.54 -2.36
C PRO A 91 25.04 2.58 -3.49
N PHE A 92 24.63 2.12 -4.67
CA PHE A 92 24.80 2.87 -5.89
C PHE A 92 23.62 2.66 -6.83
N TYR A 93 23.18 3.73 -7.48
CA TYR A 93 22.28 3.62 -8.63
C TYR A 93 23.10 3.58 -9.93
N PRO A 94 23.10 2.47 -10.69
CA PRO A 94 23.97 2.31 -11.84
C PRO A 94 23.81 3.37 -12.92
N GLY A 95 24.94 3.80 -13.49
CA GLY A 95 24.94 4.66 -14.68
C GLY A 95 24.21 4.05 -15.88
N SER A 96 24.19 2.72 -16.00
CA SER A 96 23.39 2.00 -17.01
C SER A 96 21.89 2.13 -16.75
N SER A 97 21.43 2.01 -15.51
CA SER A 97 20.04 2.24 -15.12
C SER A 97 19.64 3.70 -15.34
N MET A 98 20.52 4.64 -14.99
CA MET A 98 20.36 6.07 -15.25
C MET A 98 20.21 6.36 -16.74
N LYS A 99 21.09 5.80 -17.59
CA LYS A 99 20.98 5.90 -19.04
C LYS A 99 19.64 5.33 -19.53
N GLY A 100 19.24 4.15 -19.05
CA GLY A 100 17.98 3.52 -19.42
C GLY A 100 16.76 4.39 -19.13
N ALA A 101 16.67 4.94 -17.91
CA ALA A 101 15.60 5.84 -17.50
C ALA A 101 15.63 7.16 -18.30
N PHE A 102 16.82 7.74 -18.50
CA PHE A 102 17.00 8.95 -19.32
C PHE A 102 16.50 8.72 -20.76
N CYS A 103 16.91 7.61 -21.39
CA CYS A 103 16.45 7.24 -22.73
C CYS A 103 14.94 7.10 -22.80
N GLN A 104 14.28 6.56 -21.77
CA GLN A 104 12.81 6.45 -21.75
C GLN A 104 12.11 7.81 -21.66
N ALA A 105 12.76 8.83 -21.10
CA ALA A 105 12.22 10.19 -20.98
C ALA A 105 12.47 11.08 -22.21
N CYS A 106 13.42 10.71 -23.09
CA CYS A 106 13.73 11.45 -24.31
C CYS A 106 12.63 11.34 -25.38
N THR A 107 12.39 12.44 -26.10
CA THR A 107 11.70 12.40 -27.41
C THR A 107 12.56 11.72 -28.48
N PRO A 108 12.01 11.32 -29.64
CA PRO A 108 12.79 10.76 -30.74
C PRO A 108 13.95 11.68 -31.17
N GLU A 109 13.72 12.99 -31.27
CA GLU A 109 14.72 13.99 -31.67
C GLU A 109 15.82 14.11 -30.62
N GLN A 110 15.47 14.04 -29.33
CA GLN A 110 16.44 14.04 -28.24
C GLN A 110 17.30 12.77 -28.25
N LYS A 111 16.71 11.60 -28.53
CA LYS A 111 17.47 10.34 -28.66
C LYS A 111 18.48 10.42 -29.78
N GLN A 112 18.06 10.94 -30.93
CA GLN A 112 18.94 11.14 -32.08
C GLN A 112 20.05 12.14 -31.74
N ARG A 113 19.72 13.30 -31.16
CA ARG A 113 20.70 14.33 -30.78
C ARG A 113 21.80 13.81 -29.84
N TYR A 114 21.46 12.98 -28.88
CA TYR A 114 22.40 12.47 -27.86
C TYR A 114 23.00 11.09 -28.20
N HIS A 115 22.75 10.57 -29.41
CA HIS A 115 23.15 9.22 -29.85
C HIS A 115 22.74 8.13 -28.84
N LEU A 116 21.45 8.14 -28.46
CA LEU A 116 20.85 7.21 -27.50
C LEU A 116 19.95 6.16 -28.18
N GLU A 117 20.01 6.09 -29.51
CA GLU A 117 19.26 5.13 -30.31
C GLU A 117 19.82 3.71 -30.13
N LYS A 118 18.92 2.73 -30.24
CA LYS A 118 19.29 1.32 -30.12
C LYS A 118 20.07 0.89 -31.36
N ASP A 119 21.11 0.07 -31.18
CA ASP A 119 21.86 -0.53 -32.28
C ASP A 119 22.53 0.50 -33.23
N SER A 120 22.92 1.65 -32.69
CA SER A 120 23.72 2.65 -33.40
C SER A 120 25.22 2.35 -33.26
N ASP A 121 25.97 2.48 -34.35
CA ASP A 121 27.44 2.39 -34.36
C ASP A 121 28.11 3.60 -33.68
N ASN A 122 27.35 4.66 -33.39
CA ASN A 122 27.86 5.86 -32.75
C ASN A 122 27.79 5.75 -31.22
N PRO A 123 28.90 6.02 -30.50
CA PRO A 123 28.85 6.09 -29.05
C PRO A 123 27.96 7.25 -28.59
N SER A 124 27.31 7.08 -27.43
CA SER A 124 26.53 8.15 -26.83
C SER A 124 27.41 9.34 -26.50
N LEU A 125 26.89 10.54 -26.78
CA LEU A 125 27.55 11.81 -26.45
C LEU A 125 27.48 12.14 -24.95
N LEU A 126 26.67 11.41 -24.18
CA LEU A 126 26.52 11.55 -22.74
C LEU A 126 27.05 10.31 -22.03
N ARG A 127 27.82 10.52 -20.96
CA ARG A 127 28.28 9.49 -20.05
C ARG A 127 27.57 9.64 -18.73
N PHE A 128 26.80 8.61 -18.37
CA PHE A 128 26.05 8.53 -17.12
C PHE A 128 26.89 7.82 -16.07
N HIS A 129 27.22 8.52 -14.99
CA HIS A 129 28.06 8.01 -13.91
C HIS A 129 27.25 7.33 -12.79
N GLY A 130 25.92 7.39 -12.86
CA GLY A 130 25.03 6.87 -11.82
C GLY A 130 24.91 7.83 -10.64
N GLY A 131 24.45 7.33 -9.49
CA GLY A 131 24.23 8.14 -8.29
C GLY A 131 24.60 7.44 -6.99
N TYR A 132 25.28 8.18 -6.11
CA TYR A 132 25.65 7.74 -4.77
C TYR A 132 24.83 8.47 -3.71
N PRO A 133 24.49 7.85 -2.57
CA PRO A 133 23.95 8.55 -1.43
C PRO A 133 24.99 9.53 -0.88
N VAL A 134 24.55 10.72 -0.49
CA VAL A 134 25.39 11.76 0.14
C VAL A 134 24.93 12.14 1.54
N ASN A 135 23.76 11.67 1.96
CA ASN A 135 23.33 11.72 3.36
C ASN A 135 23.76 10.44 4.10
N ASP A 136 23.52 10.42 5.41
CA ASP A 136 23.67 9.20 6.19
C ASP A 136 22.63 8.16 5.77
N TRP A 137 23.07 7.23 4.93
CA TRP A 137 22.25 6.19 4.34
C TRP A 137 22.31 4.88 5.14
N THR A 138 23.17 4.80 6.15
CA THR A 138 23.44 3.57 6.92
C THR A 138 22.33 3.24 7.91
N GLU A 139 21.46 4.21 8.17
CA GLU A 139 20.33 4.10 9.08
C GLU A 139 19.09 3.46 8.44
N ASN A 140 18.35 2.68 9.24
CA ASN A 140 17.04 2.11 8.89
C ASN A 140 17.01 1.24 7.61
N LEU A 141 18.11 0.52 7.35
CA LEU A 141 18.34 -0.25 6.12
C LEU A 141 17.43 -1.47 5.95
N LEU A 142 16.80 -1.94 7.03
CA LEU A 142 16.00 -3.16 7.01
C LEU A 142 14.53 -2.88 6.88
N ASP A 143 13.96 -3.35 5.79
CA ASP A 143 12.54 -3.28 5.50
C ASP A 143 11.89 -4.67 5.53
N ILE A 144 10.57 -4.68 5.60
CA ILE A 144 9.73 -5.88 5.59
C ILE A 144 8.69 -5.81 4.49
N VAL A 145 8.67 -6.84 3.65
CA VAL A 145 7.61 -7.09 2.68
C VAL A 145 6.80 -8.29 3.18
N HIS A 146 5.50 -8.10 3.34
CA HIS A 146 4.62 -9.15 3.87
C HIS A 146 3.40 -9.31 2.95
N PRO A 147 3.45 -10.21 1.96
CA PRO A 147 2.26 -10.60 1.20
C PRO A 147 1.25 -11.24 2.16
N GLN A 148 0.02 -10.72 2.17
CA GLN A 148 -1.06 -11.18 3.06
C GLN A 148 -2.40 -11.35 2.33
N GLN A 149 -2.40 -11.38 0.99
CA GLN A 149 -3.64 -11.28 0.21
C GLN A 149 -4.60 -12.45 0.49
N GLY A 150 -4.09 -13.66 0.61
CA GLY A 150 -4.80 -14.88 0.96
C GLY A 150 -5.39 -14.81 2.36
N TRP A 151 -4.60 -14.42 3.36
CA TRP A 151 -5.12 -14.17 4.73
C TRP A 151 -6.22 -13.11 4.74
N GLN A 152 -6.06 -12.06 3.94
CA GLN A 152 -6.97 -10.93 3.93
C GLN A 152 -8.28 -11.24 3.20
N VAL A 153 -8.31 -12.14 2.20
CA VAL A 153 -9.51 -12.32 1.35
C VAL A 153 -10.01 -13.76 1.31
N LYS A 154 -9.12 -14.74 1.25
CA LYS A 154 -9.44 -16.10 0.78
C LYS A 154 -9.77 -17.08 1.91
N THR A 155 -8.86 -17.25 2.87
CA THR A 155 -8.95 -18.33 3.88
C THR A 155 -9.76 -17.95 5.12
N PRO A 156 -10.52 -18.86 5.74
CA PRO A 156 -11.28 -18.57 6.97
C PRO A 156 -10.43 -18.62 8.26
N ASN A 157 -9.29 -19.30 8.25
CA ASN A 157 -8.50 -19.57 9.46
C ASN A 157 -7.01 -19.29 9.23
N THR A 158 -6.20 -19.25 10.30
CA THR A 158 -4.73 -19.07 10.24
C THR A 158 -3.91 -20.34 10.44
N ARG A 159 -4.54 -21.52 10.40
CA ARG A 159 -3.89 -22.81 10.66
C ARG A 159 -2.94 -23.23 9.53
N GLN A 160 -3.32 -22.93 8.29
CA GLN A 160 -2.52 -23.24 7.11
C GLN A 160 -2.11 -21.95 6.42
N LYS A 161 -0.79 -21.70 6.44
CA LYS A 161 -0.19 -20.55 5.78
C LYS A 161 -0.34 -20.66 4.26
N PRO A 162 -0.96 -19.67 3.59
CA PRO A 162 -0.95 -19.62 2.13
C PRO A 162 0.48 -19.64 1.60
N SER A 163 0.70 -20.37 0.51
CA SER A 163 2.00 -20.41 -0.15
C SER A 163 2.46 -19.00 -0.53
N GLY A 164 3.73 -18.68 -0.27
CA GLY A 164 4.31 -17.36 -0.56
C GLY A 164 3.91 -16.21 0.37
N GLU A 165 3.03 -16.43 1.36
CA GLU A 165 2.58 -15.38 2.29
C GLU A 165 3.36 -15.40 3.61
N SER A 166 4.62 -14.97 3.56
CA SER A 166 5.49 -14.76 4.72
C SER A 166 6.00 -13.32 4.82
N GLY A 167 6.49 -12.94 6.00
CA GLY A 167 7.37 -11.79 6.09
C GLY A 167 8.70 -12.11 5.40
N PHE A 168 9.13 -11.21 4.53
CA PHE A 168 10.44 -11.24 3.89
C PHE A 168 11.21 -9.98 4.24
N ALA A 169 12.49 -10.14 4.59
CA ALA A 169 13.39 -9.02 4.78
C ALA A 169 13.77 -8.43 3.42
N LEU A 170 13.84 -7.11 3.35
CA LEU A 170 14.27 -6.36 2.17
C LEU A 170 15.26 -5.30 2.61
N ILE A 171 16.41 -5.24 1.95
CA ILE A 171 17.38 -4.17 2.18
C ILE A 171 16.95 -2.96 1.36
N SER A 172 16.80 -1.81 2.00
CA SER A 172 16.36 -0.58 1.35
C SER A 172 16.91 0.65 2.07
N LEU A 173 17.15 1.72 1.32
CA LEU A 173 17.66 2.98 1.85
C LEU A 173 16.47 3.85 2.27
N TYR A 174 16.45 4.37 3.49
CA TYR A 174 15.39 5.24 3.97
C TYR A 174 15.68 6.71 3.62
N GLN A 175 14.83 7.30 2.77
CA GLN A 175 14.89 8.67 2.29
C GLN A 175 16.29 9.17 1.85
N PRO A 176 17.05 8.40 1.04
CA PRO A 176 18.38 8.82 0.63
C PRO A 176 18.32 10.09 -0.24
N THR A 177 19.33 10.93 -0.10
CA THR A 177 19.66 11.97 -1.08
C THR A 177 20.75 11.42 -1.98
N LEU A 178 20.45 11.27 -3.27
CA LEU A 178 21.35 10.71 -4.27
C LEU A 178 21.96 11.83 -5.11
N LYS A 179 23.30 11.84 -5.21
CA LYS A 179 24.06 12.74 -6.09
C LYS A 179 24.39 12.02 -7.39
N PHE A 180 23.80 12.48 -8.49
CA PHE A 180 24.00 11.91 -9.82
C PHE A 180 25.05 12.68 -10.61
N GLY A 181 25.78 11.98 -11.49
CA GLY A 181 26.79 12.57 -12.36
C GLY A 181 26.55 12.30 -13.85
N ILE A 182 26.67 13.33 -14.68
CA ILE A 182 26.69 13.24 -16.14
C ILE A 182 27.90 14.01 -16.67
N SER A 183 28.64 13.43 -17.61
CA SER A 183 29.65 14.14 -18.41
C SER A 183 29.35 13.98 -19.90
N THR A 184 29.98 14.80 -20.74
CA THR A 184 29.69 14.81 -22.18
C THR A 184 30.92 15.20 -22.98
N SER A 185 31.00 14.71 -24.22
CA SER A 185 31.99 15.12 -25.22
C SER A 185 31.51 16.30 -26.10
N ILE A 186 30.28 16.78 -25.90
CA ILE A 186 29.73 17.93 -26.63
C ILE A 186 30.47 19.19 -26.16
N GLY A 187 30.97 19.99 -27.11
CA GLY A 187 31.75 21.20 -26.79
C GLY A 187 30.94 22.30 -26.09
N GLN A 188 29.66 22.45 -26.44
CA GLN A 188 28.71 23.37 -25.79
C GLN A 188 27.40 22.65 -25.47
N PRO A 189 27.36 21.86 -24.37
CA PRO A 189 26.19 21.10 -24.01
C PRO A 189 25.09 21.98 -23.39
N ASP A 190 23.84 21.74 -23.77
CA ASP A 190 22.68 22.30 -23.08
C ASP A 190 22.41 21.50 -21.79
N TRP A 191 23.06 21.92 -20.71
CA TRP A 191 22.88 21.29 -19.40
C TRP A 191 21.46 21.44 -18.84
N GLU A 192 20.74 22.50 -19.23
CA GLU A 192 19.38 22.74 -18.75
C GLU A 192 18.42 21.72 -19.37
N GLU A 193 18.55 21.45 -20.66
CA GLU A 193 17.82 20.37 -21.34
C GLU A 193 18.18 19.00 -20.74
N ILE A 194 19.48 18.68 -20.61
CA ILE A 194 19.93 17.38 -20.10
C ILE A 194 19.33 17.12 -18.71
N TRP A 195 19.42 18.08 -17.79
CA TRP A 195 18.85 17.88 -16.46
C TRP A 195 17.33 17.86 -16.44
N THR A 196 16.67 18.60 -17.34
CA THR A 196 15.21 18.55 -17.50
C THR A 196 14.75 17.17 -17.98
N ILE A 197 15.48 16.53 -18.90
CA ILE A 197 15.21 15.15 -19.33
C ILE A 197 15.40 14.18 -18.14
N TRP A 198 16.47 14.37 -17.36
CA TRP A 198 16.71 13.54 -16.18
C TRP A 198 15.60 13.70 -15.13
N GLU A 199 15.17 14.93 -14.85
CA GLU A 199 14.06 15.21 -13.93
C GLU A 199 12.76 14.56 -14.42
N ARG A 200 12.48 14.60 -15.73
CA ARG A 200 11.35 13.86 -16.33
C ARG A 200 11.47 12.34 -16.15
N ALA A 201 12.68 11.79 -16.21
CA ALA A 201 12.91 10.37 -15.95
C ALA A 201 12.62 10.02 -14.48
N LEU A 202 13.05 10.87 -13.55
CA LEU A 202 12.82 10.71 -12.11
C LEU A 202 11.34 10.70 -11.73
N GLU A 203 10.47 11.40 -12.47
CA GLU A 203 9.01 11.38 -12.26
C GLU A 203 8.42 9.96 -12.28
N SER A 204 9.02 9.06 -13.05
CA SER A 204 8.58 7.65 -13.14
C SER A 204 9.08 6.78 -12.00
N GLY A 205 9.93 7.33 -11.11
CA GLY A 205 10.60 6.70 -9.98
C GLY A 205 11.80 5.82 -10.35
N LEU A 206 12.65 5.56 -9.35
CA LEU A 206 13.92 4.87 -9.52
C LEU A 206 13.96 3.48 -8.86
N GLY A 207 14.66 2.55 -9.49
CA GLY A 207 14.97 1.25 -8.90
C GLY A 207 13.78 0.28 -8.97
N CYS A 208 13.54 -0.44 -7.88
CA CYS A 208 12.55 -1.52 -7.82
C CYS A 208 11.31 -1.13 -7.01
N ARG A 209 10.19 -1.82 -7.28
CA ARG A 209 8.91 -1.67 -6.56
C ARG A 209 8.30 -0.26 -6.62
N VAL A 210 8.63 0.48 -7.67
CA VAL A 210 8.19 1.87 -7.88
C VAL A 210 6.67 2.00 -7.90
N SER A 211 5.95 1.01 -8.45
CA SER A 211 4.48 0.99 -8.44
C SER A 211 3.87 0.97 -7.04
N SER A 212 4.65 0.64 -6.01
CA SER A 212 4.23 0.64 -4.60
C SER A 212 4.77 1.86 -3.82
N GLY A 213 5.33 2.86 -4.50
CA GLY A 213 5.81 4.11 -3.91
C GLY A 213 7.31 4.17 -3.61
N TYR A 214 8.09 3.13 -3.94
CA TYR A 214 9.54 3.14 -3.72
C TYR A 214 10.25 3.99 -4.77
N GLY A 215 11.34 4.65 -4.37
CA GLY A 215 12.22 5.38 -5.30
C GLY A 215 11.57 6.60 -5.96
N LEU A 216 10.44 7.07 -5.47
CA LEU A 216 9.79 8.28 -5.97
C LEU A 216 10.51 9.54 -5.44
N PRO A 217 10.79 10.53 -6.28
CA PRO A 217 11.45 11.77 -5.85
C PRO A 217 10.53 12.60 -4.94
N LYS A 218 11.13 13.32 -3.99
CA LYS A 218 10.39 14.17 -3.04
C LYS A 218 9.94 15.49 -3.64
N ASP A 219 10.85 16.18 -4.32
CA ASP A 219 10.67 17.59 -4.72
C ASP A 219 10.40 17.77 -6.22
N ILE A 220 10.32 16.68 -6.98
CA ILE A 220 10.01 16.72 -8.41
C ILE A 220 8.49 16.65 -8.58
N LYS A 221 7.93 17.71 -9.16
CA LYS A 221 6.53 17.73 -9.56
C LYS A 221 6.37 16.90 -10.83
N SER A 222 5.48 15.91 -10.80
CA SER A 222 5.10 15.16 -11.99
C SER A 222 4.58 16.11 -13.08
N SER A 223 5.16 16.03 -14.27
CA SER A 223 4.67 16.72 -15.47
C SER A 223 3.37 16.10 -15.99
N LYS A 224 3.10 14.84 -15.63
CA LYS A 224 1.88 14.11 -15.97
C LYS A 224 0.83 14.27 -14.88
N GLU A 225 -0.39 14.61 -15.27
CA GLU A 225 -1.53 14.56 -14.36
C GLU A 225 -1.79 13.10 -13.95
N PRO A 226 -1.99 12.82 -12.65
CA PRO A 226 -2.37 11.49 -12.20
C PRO A 226 -3.74 11.12 -12.76
N LEU A 227 -3.94 9.82 -12.98
CA LEU A 227 -5.22 9.25 -13.43
C LEU A 227 -6.36 9.62 -12.47
N TYR A 228 -6.06 9.55 -11.17
CA TYR A 228 -6.96 9.92 -10.09
C TYR A 228 -6.14 10.43 -8.90
N LYS A 229 -6.62 11.49 -8.25
CA LYS A 229 -6.02 12.04 -7.03
C LYS A 229 -7.09 12.45 -6.02
N CYS A 230 -6.79 12.27 -4.74
CA CYS A 230 -7.62 12.74 -3.64
C CYS A 230 -6.75 13.06 -2.42
N PHE A 231 -7.25 13.89 -1.52
CA PHE A 231 -6.56 14.29 -0.30
C PHE A 231 -7.13 13.53 0.89
N LEU A 232 -6.25 12.94 1.70
CA LEU A 232 -6.61 12.07 2.81
C LEU A 232 -5.97 12.55 4.11
N LYS A 233 -6.67 12.33 5.21
CA LYS A 233 -6.16 12.43 6.58
C LYS A 233 -6.42 11.10 7.27
N GLY A 234 -5.42 10.56 7.96
CA GLY A 234 -5.53 9.26 8.61
C GLY A 234 -4.70 9.14 9.87
N GLN A 235 -5.13 8.24 10.75
CA GLN A 235 -4.36 7.81 11.91
C GLN A 235 -4.50 6.30 12.14
N GLY A 236 -3.50 5.71 12.80
CA GLY A 236 -3.52 4.31 13.19
C GLY A 236 -2.17 3.84 13.71
N MET A 237 -2.03 2.51 13.84
CA MET A 237 -0.78 1.89 14.26
C MET A 237 0.26 1.95 13.13
N ALA A 238 1.43 2.48 13.43
CA ALA A 238 2.56 2.45 12.52
C ALA A 238 3.22 1.04 12.54
N PRO A 239 3.58 0.48 11.38
CA PRO A 239 4.46 -0.68 11.35
C PRO A 239 5.85 -0.34 11.90
N LYS A 240 6.52 -1.36 12.44
CA LYS A 240 7.95 -1.32 12.74
C LYS A 240 8.73 -2.03 11.65
N SER A 241 9.88 -1.49 11.27
CA SER A 241 10.90 -2.22 10.51
C SER A 241 11.56 -3.31 11.39
N LEU A 242 12.41 -4.14 10.78
CA LEU A 242 13.11 -5.22 11.49
C LEU A 242 14.17 -4.72 12.47
N ASP A 243 14.66 -3.50 12.28
CA ASP A 243 15.53 -2.78 13.23
C ASP A 243 14.74 -2.03 14.31
N GLY A 244 13.40 -2.11 14.28
CA GLY A 244 12.52 -1.52 15.29
C GLY A 244 12.11 -0.07 15.02
N ALA A 245 12.59 0.56 13.94
CA ALA A 245 12.20 1.92 13.59
C ALA A 245 10.72 2.01 13.21
N ARG A 246 10.11 3.15 13.55
CA ARG A 246 8.68 3.43 13.35
C ARG A 246 8.53 4.14 12.01
N GLU A 247 7.55 3.74 11.22
CA GLU A 247 7.44 4.29 9.87
C GLU A 247 6.00 4.32 9.37
N PHE A 248 5.59 5.43 8.76
CA PHE A 248 4.39 5.44 7.92
C PHE A 248 4.74 4.92 6.53
N ARG A 249 3.98 3.94 6.04
CA ARG A 249 4.28 3.23 4.79
C ARG A 249 3.20 3.49 3.73
N PRO A 250 3.46 4.32 2.71
CA PRO A 250 2.51 4.61 1.63
C PRO A 250 1.99 3.38 0.87
N ASN A 251 2.74 2.29 0.84
CA ASN A 251 2.34 1.07 0.14
C ASN A 251 1.03 0.44 0.69
N ILE A 252 0.56 0.84 1.88
CA ILE A 252 -0.74 0.42 2.44
C ILE A 252 -1.92 0.76 1.52
N PHE A 253 -1.85 1.89 0.78
CA PHE A 253 -2.93 2.30 -0.12
C PHE A 253 -3.05 1.31 -1.27
N ARG A 254 -1.94 0.96 -1.92
CA ARG A 254 -1.94 -0.04 -2.99
C ARG A 254 -2.36 -1.42 -2.48
N GLY A 255 -1.87 -1.83 -1.31
CA GLY A 255 -2.27 -3.10 -0.69
C GLY A 255 -3.78 -3.21 -0.43
N ALA A 256 -4.36 -2.17 0.18
CA ALA A 256 -5.79 -2.14 0.49
C ALA A 256 -6.65 -2.13 -0.79
N ILE A 257 -6.34 -1.26 -1.76
CA ILE A 257 -7.10 -1.16 -2.99
C ILE A 257 -6.98 -2.42 -3.84
N ARG A 258 -5.79 -3.04 -3.92
CA ARG A 258 -5.62 -4.36 -4.54
C ARG A 258 -6.52 -5.41 -3.88
N GLY A 259 -6.58 -5.43 -2.54
CA GLY A 259 -7.45 -6.31 -1.78
C GLY A 259 -8.94 -6.07 -2.07
N HIS A 260 -9.39 -4.82 -2.11
CA HIS A 260 -10.78 -4.50 -2.44
C HIS A 260 -11.13 -4.84 -3.88
N ALA A 261 -10.24 -4.59 -4.84
CA ALA A 261 -10.42 -5.03 -6.23
C ALA A 261 -10.62 -6.55 -6.31
N LEU A 262 -9.81 -7.33 -5.56
CA LEU A 262 -9.95 -8.78 -5.50
C LEU A 262 -11.33 -9.19 -4.96
N ARG A 263 -11.81 -8.57 -3.87
CA ARG A 263 -13.14 -8.87 -3.30
C ARG A 263 -14.26 -8.58 -4.30
N ILE A 264 -14.21 -7.42 -4.97
CA ILE A 264 -15.23 -7.02 -5.95
C ILE A 264 -15.23 -7.96 -7.15
N PHE A 265 -14.07 -8.21 -7.77
CA PHE A 265 -14.00 -9.10 -8.93
C PHE A 265 -14.32 -10.56 -8.58
N GLY A 266 -13.89 -11.03 -7.40
CA GLY A 266 -14.24 -12.36 -6.90
C GLY A 266 -15.75 -12.59 -6.73
N GLY A 267 -16.54 -11.53 -6.53
CA GLY A 267 -18.00 -11.60 -6.52
C GLY A 267 -18.69 -11.39 -7.87
N LEU A 268 -17.91 -11.26 -8.96
CA LEU A 268 -18.39 -11.01 -10.32
C LEU A 268 -17.95 -12.09 -11.33
N THR A 269 -16.92 -12.87 -11.00
CA THR A 269 -16.37 -13.95 -11.82
C THR A 269 -15.63 -14.95 -10.93
N ASP A 270 -15.09 -16.01 -11.53
CA ASP A 270 -14.33 -17.04 -10.84
C ASP A 270 -12.98 -16.53 -10.28
N ALA A 271 -12.35 -17.33 -9.41
CA ALA A 271 -11.11 -16.98 -8.74
C ALA A 271 -9.96 -16.66 -9.71
N LYS A 272 -9.83 -17.45 -10.79
CA LYS A 272 -8.74 -17.32 -11.77
C LYS A 272 -8.86 -16.00 -12.52
N ASN A 273 -10.06 -15.68 -12.99
CA ASN A 273 -10.33 -14.45 -13.72
C ASN A 273 -10.24 -13.22 -12.83
N ALA A 274 -10.70 -13.29 -11.58
CA ALA A 274 -10.56 -12.22 -10.61
C ALA A 274 -9.08 -11.91 -10.29
N GLU A 275 -8.25 -12.94 -10.09
CA GLU A 275 -6.81 -12.76 -9.90
C GLU A 275 -6.11 -12.19 -11.14
N LYS A 276 -6.48 -12.67 -12.35
CA LYS A 276 -5.99 -12.13 -13.61
C LYS A 276 -6.28 -10.63 -13.75
N LEU A 277 -7.51 -10.19 -13.46
CA LEU A 277 -7.89 -8.77 -13.47
C LEU A 277 -7.07 -7.95 -12.47
N VAL A 278 -6.90 -8.43 -11.24
CA VAL A 278 -6.11 -7.74 -10.22
C VAL A 278 -4.63 -7.66 -10.61
N ASN A 279 -4.09 -8.73 -11.20
CA ASN A 279 -2.71 -8.76 -11.70
C ASN A 279 -2.52 -7.83 -12.91
N GLN A 280 -3.50 -7.65 -13.80
CA GLN A 280 -3.44 -6.63 -14.85
C GLN A 280 -3.36 -5.22 -14.26
N LEU A 281 -4.17 -4.93 -13.22
CA LEU A 281 -4.21 -3.59 -12.61
C LEU A 281 -2.93 -3.26 -11.83
N PHE A 282 -2.43 -4.19 -11.04
CA PHE A 282 -1.37 -3.91 -10.06
C PHE A 282 -0.06 -4.63 -10.37
N GLY A 283 -0.04 -5.58 -11.29
CA GLY A 283 1.08 -6.49 -11.56
C GLY A 283 0.95 -7.78 -10.75
N GLY A 284 1.62 -8.82 -11.22
CA GLY A 284 1.62 -10.15 -10.60
C GLY A 284 2.90 -10.90 -10.91
N ILE A 285 3.12 -11.99 -10.17
CA ILE A 285 4.27 -12.90 -10.34
C ILE A 285 3.83 -14.34 -10.66
N ASP A 286 2.53 -14.54 -10.90
CA ASP A 286 1.97 -15.86 -11.19
C ASP A 286 2.34 -16.27 -12.62
N GLY A 287 3.33 -17.16 -12.75
CA GLY A 287 3.94 -17.53 -14.03
C GLY A 287 5.04 -16.55 -14.43
N GLU A 288 4.72 -15.62 -15.35
CA GLU A 288 5.64 -14.55 -15.74
C GLU A 288 5.34 -13.26 -14.98
N ALA A 289 6.39 -12.56 -14.56
CA ALA A 289 6.25 -11.27 -13.90
C ALA A 289 5.60 -10.26 -14.85
N SER A 290 4.47 -9.69 -14.44
CA SER A 290 3.72 -8.72 -15.23
C SER A 290 3.73 -7.34 -14.59
N GLN A 291 3.93 -6.31 -15.41
CA GLN A 291 3.79 -4.92 -15.01
C GLN A 291 2.30 -4.57 -14.92
N GLY A 292 1.89 -4.00 -13.79
CA GLY A 292 0.53 -3.50 -13.62
C GLY A 292 0.33 -2.14 -14.26
N LEU A 293 -0.92 -1.82 -14.59
CA LEU A 293 -1.34 -0.51 -15.14
C LEU A 293 -1.23 0.66 -14.15
N LEU A 294 -1.23 0.37 -12.85
CA LEU A 294 -1.32 1.37 -11.79
C LEU A 294 -0.09 1.41 -10.88
N ALA A 295 0.41 2.61 -10.65
CA ALA A 295 1.35 2.96 -9.59
C ALA A 295 0.68 3.89 -8.57
N VAL A 296 1.16 3.84 -7.32
CA VAL A 296 0.72 4.74 -6.25
C VAL A 296 1.82 5.70 -5.84
N ASP A 297 1.45 6.95 -5.65
CA ASP A 297 2.26 7.99 -5.01
C ASP A 297 1.43 8.61 -3.87
N PHE A 298 2.05 8.84 -2.72
CA PHE A 298 1.41 9.54 -1.61
C PHE A 298 2.30 10.70 -1.16
N CYS A 299 1.92 11.89 -1.61
CA CYS A 299 2.60 13.12 -1.29
C CYS A 299 2.23 13.56 0.13
N VAL A 300 3.05 13.16 1.11
CA VAL A 300 2.90 13.54 2.52
C VAL A 300 2.97 15.07 2.66
N LYS A 301 1.98 15.65 3.34
CA LYS A 301 1.95 17.07 3.73
C LYS A 301 2.26 17.28 5.20
N SER A 302 1.76 16.39 6.06
CA SER A 302 2.16 16.32 7.46
C SER A 302 2.22 14.86 7.90
N LEU A 303 3.21 14.53 8.73
CA LEU A 303 3.36 13.22 9.33
C LEU A 303 3.87 13.40 10.75
N GLU A 304 3.13 12.87 11.71
CA GLU A 304 3.53 12.77 13.11
C GLU A 304 3.62 11.28 13.46
N LEU A 305 4.79 10.84 13.90
CA LEU A 305 5.00 9.50 14.43
C LEU A 305 4.98 9.58 15.95
N GLY A 306 4.18 8.71 16.57
CA GLY A 306 3.93 8.72 18.00
C GLY A 306 4.06 7.36 18.66
N THR A 307 3.62 7.31 19.91
CA THR A 307 3.45 6.09 20.71
C THR A 307 2.11 6.16 21.41
N PHE A 308 1.35 5.08 21.38
CA PHE A 308 0.10 4.96 22.11
C PHE A 308 0.34 4.51 23.57
N ALA A 309 0.49 5.48 24.46
CA ALA A 309 0.88 5.24 25.86
C ALA A 309 -0.18 4.52 26.72
N LYS A 310 -1.46 4.59 26.35
CA LYS A 310 -2.56 3.92 27.08
C LYS A 310 -2.62 2.41 26.81
N GLY A 311 -1.98 1.95 25.73
CA GLY A 311 -1.92 0.54 25.34
C GLY A 311 -0.59 -0.11 25.72
N TYR A 312 -0.01 -0.88 24.80
CA TYR A 312 1.28 -1.54 24.97
C TYR A 312 2.42 -0.75 24.32
N ASN A 313 2.32 0.59 24.33
CA ASN A 313 3.27 1.49 23.69
C ASN A 313 3.45 1.20 22.19
N GLU A 314 2.36 0.87 21.50
CA GLU A 314 2.40 0.67 20.06
C GLU A 314 2.80 1.97 19.34
N PRO A 315 3.66 1.89 18.32
CA PRO A 315 3.95 3.05 17.50
C PRO A 315 2.72 3.46 16.69
N THR A 316 2.54 4.75 16.52
CA THR A 316 1.37 5.34 15.85
C THR A 316 1.80 6.32 14.78
N TYR A 317 0.89 6.61 13.84
CA TYR A 317 1.02 7.71 12.91
C TYR A 317 -0.26 8.56 12.89
N THR A 318 -0.08 9.85 12.65
CA THR A 318 -1.10 10.76 12.13
C THR A 318 -0.55 11.39 10.86
N VAL A 319 -1.27 11.29 9.75
CA VAL A 319 -0.77 11.70 8.44
C VAL A 319 -1.82 12.45 7.65
N THR A 320 -1.39 13.46 6.90
CA THR A 320 -2.17 14.09 5.84
C THR A 320 -1.37 14.12 4.55
N GLY A 321 -2.04 13.93 3.42
CA GLY A 321 -1.36 13.94 2.13
C GLY A 321 -2.29 13.72 0.96
N GLU A 322 -1.73 13.90 -0.24
CA GLU A 322 -2.42 13.64 -1.49
C GLU A 322 -2.07 12.24 -2.00
N LEU A 323 -3.09 11.40 -2.10
CA LEU A 323 -2.99 10.10 -2.76
C LEU A 323 -3.16 10.29 -4.27
N ARG A 324 -2.22 9.76 -5.04
CA ARG A 324 -2.19 9.83 -6.51
C ARG A 324 -2.06 8.43 -7.09
N TRP A 325 -2.89 8.16 -8.10
CA TRP A 325 -2.82 6.97 -8.93
C TRP A 325 -2.30 7.36 -10.30
N ILE A 326 -1.20 6.73 -10.70
CA ILE A 326 -0.46 7.06 -11.91
C ILE A 326 -0.54 5.88 -12.88
N LEU A 327 -0.77 6.18 -14.16
CA LEU A 327 -0.67 5.17 -15.21
C LEU A 327 0.80 4.84 -15.49
N THR A 328 1.12 3.56 -15.49
CA THR A 328 2.47 3.07 -15.81
C THR A 328 2.70 2.93 -17.32
N GLN A 329 1.62 2.90 -18.10
CA GLN A 329 1.64 2.76 -19.56
C GLN A 329 0.44 3.46 -20.18
N SER A 330 0.57 3.85 -21.45
CA SER A 330 -0.52 4.45 -22.22
C SER A 330 -1.65 3.45 -22.45
N LEU A 331 -2.88 3.93 -22.40
CA LEU A 331 -4.08 3.14 -22.67
C LEU A 331 -4.96 3.87 -23.69
N PRO A 332 -5.79 3.13 -24.45
CA PRO A 332 -6.87 3.75 -25.22
C PRO A 332 -7.79 4.59 -24.33
N GLU A 333 -8.30 5.71 -24.85
CA GLU A 333 -9.07 6.70 -24.09
C GLU A 333 -10.25 6.08 -23.32
N ASN A 334 -11.00 5.17 -23.96
CA ASN A 334 -12.12 4.47 -23.33
C ASN A 334 -11.69 3.58 -22.15
N GLN A 335 -10.55 2.91 -22.25
CA GLN A 335 -9.99 2.10 -21.16
C GLN A 335 -9.46 2.99 -20.04
N GLN A 336 -8.78 4.08 -20.38
CA GLN A 336 -8.28 5.04 -19.40
C GLN A 336 -9.42 5.65 -18.57
N GLU A 337 -10.51 6.09 -19.20
CA GLU A 337 -11.67 6.65 -18.50
C GLU A 337 -12.40 5.59 -17.65
N SER A 338 -12.51 4.35 -18.14
CA SER A 338 -13.07 3.24 -17.36
C SER A 338 -12.21 2.91 -16.14
N LEU A 339 -10.88 2.86 -16.31
CA LEU A 339 -9.93 2.60 -15.24
C LEU A 339 -9.91 3.74 -14.20
N LYS A 340 -10.00 4.99 -14.64
CA LYS A 340 -10.14 6.16 -13.76
C LYS A 340 -11.38 6.06 -12.87
N LYS A 341 -12.52 5.68 -13.45
CA LYS A 341 -13.76 5.45 -12.68
C LYS A 341 -13.59 4.30 -11.71
N LEU A 342 -13.01 3.18 -12.15
CA LEU A 342 -12.76 2.02 -11.30
C LEU A 342 -11.90 2.38 -10.09
N ILE A 343 -10.75 3.03 -10.28
CA ILE A 343 -9.84 3.34 -9.19
C ILE A 343 -10.43 4.36 -8.21
N CYS A 344 -11.19 5.32 -8.73
CA CYS A 344 -11.95 6.29 -7.94
C CYS A 344 -12.97 5.58 -7.04
N PHE A 345 -13.79 4.68 -7.59
CA PHE A 345 -14.81 3.96 -6.83
C PHE A 345 -14.23 2.93 -5.87
N LEU A 346 -13.14 2.24 -6.22
CA LEU A 346 -12.42 1.37 -5.28
C LEU A 346 -11.84 2.16 -4.11
N THR A 347 -11.31 3.37 -4.35
CA THR A 347 -10.81 4.25 -3.28
C THR A 347 -11.93 4.69 -2.35
N ARG A 348 -13.08 5.12 -2.91
CA ARG A 348 -14.27 5.47 -2.12
C ARG A 348 -14.80 4.28 -1.32
N PHE A 349 -14.77 3.08 -1.92
CA PHE A 349 -15.22 1.85 -1.26
C PHE A 349 -14.35 1.53 -0.04
N ALA A 350 -13.03 1.62 -0.18
CA ALA A 350 -12.09 1.45 0.93
C ALA A 350 -12.33 2.48 2.05
N MET A 351 -12.55 3.75 1.69
CA MET A 351 -12.82 4.83 2.65
C MET A 351 -14.14 4.63 3.41
N LEU A 352 -15.19 4.16 2.73
CA LEU A 352 -16.53 4.00 3.30
C LEU A 352 -16.63 2.82 4.26
N LEU A 353 -16.12 1.64 3.87
CA LEU A 353 -16.38 0.38 4.58
C LEU A 353 -15.20 -0.11 5.42
N GLY A 354 -14.04 0.52 5.29
CA GLY A 354 -12.83 0.13 6.00
C GLY A 354 -11.91 1.31 6.22
N GLY A 355 -10.68 1.20 5.72
CA GLY A 355 -9.65 2.22 5.82
C GLY A 355 -8.32 1.67 5.32
N PHE A 356 -7.23 2.29 5.74
CA PHE A 356 -5.87 1.88 5.35
C PHE A 356 -5.01 1.60 6.58
N GLY A 357 -4.15 0.57 6.49
CA GLY A 357 -3.19 0.24 7.55
C GLY A 357 -3.58 -0.99 8.38
N LYS A 358 -2.89 -1.17 9.51
CA LYS A 358 -3.09 -2.33 10.38
C LYS A 358 -4.46 -2.25 11.05
N SER A 359 -5.13 -3.40 11.15
CA SER A 359 -6.47 -3.51 11.74
C SER A 359 -7.56 -2.67 11.04
N TRP A 360 -7.40 -2.37 9.74
CA TRP A 360 -8.33 -1.53 8.97
C TRP A 360 -9.81 -2.01 8.95
N ARG A 361 -10.08 -3.27 9.30
CA ARG A 361 -11.44 -3.83 9.49
C ARG A 361 -12.15 -3.32 10.76
N ARG A 362 -11.49 -2.51 11.59
CA ARG A 362 -12.01 -2.03 12.87
C ARG A 362 -11.91 -0.51 12.93
N ALA A 363 -12.92 0.12 13.51
CA ALA A 363 -12.84 1.52 13.88
C ALA A 363 -11.75 1.73 14.94
N ASP A 364 -11.14 2.92 14.93
CA ASP A 364 -10.10 3.28 15.89
C ASP A 364 -10.66 3.34 17.32
N HIS A 365 -10.27 2.37 18.14
CA HIS A 365 -10.76 2.26 19.52
C HIS A 365 -10.31 3.44 20.38
N SER A 366 -9.19 4.09 20.05
CA SER A 366 -8.72 5.27 20.79
C SER A 366 -9.62 6.50 20.59
N ILE A 367 -10.42 6.52 19.52
CA ILE A 367 -11.41 7.59 19.25
C ILE A 367 -12.79 7.18 19.75
N PHE A 368 -13.23 5.97 19.42
CA PHE A 368 -14.65 5.57 19.52
C PHE A 368 -14.96 4.66 20.72
N TYR A 369 -13.96 4.22 21.49
CA TYR A 369 -14.15 3.44 22.71
C TYR A 369 -12.98 3.60 23.67
N GLU A 370 -12.76 4.82 24.15
CA GLU A 370 -11.62 5.16 25.01
C GLU A 370 -11.57 4.29 26.30
N ASP A 371 -12.73 4.00 26.88
CA ASP A 371 -12.91 3.13 28.06
C ASP A 371 -12.45 1.67 27.85
N TYR A 372 -12.11 1.27 26.62
CA TYR A 372 -11.48 -0.02 26.35
C TYR A 372 -10.07 -0.12 26.97
N TYR A 373 -9.42 1.02 27.15
CA TYR A 373 -8.06 1.16 27.72
C TYR A 373 -8.14 1.50 29.22
N PRO A 374 -7.09 1.22 30.02
CA PRO A 374 -5.70 0.89 29.68
C PRO A 374 -5.42 -0.62 29.49
N ASN A 375 -4.16 -0.96 29.19
CA ASN A 375 -3.63 -2.34 29.15
C ASN A 375 -4.28 -3.23 28.08
N LYS A 376 -4.53 -2.67 26.90
CA LYS A 376 -5.02 -3.38 25.72
C LYS A 376 -4.27 -2.92 24.48
N PRO A 377 -4.19 -3.75 23.43
CA PRO A 377 -3.50 -3.34 22.22
C PRO A 377 -4.25 -2.24 21.47
N LEU A 378 -3.53 -1.42 20.71
CA LEU A 378 -4.16 -0.46 19.79
C LEU A 378 -4.91 -1.20 18.68
N ILE A 379 -6.22 -0.91 18.52
CA ILE A 379 -7.08 -1.55 17.51
C ILE A 379 -7.69 -0.50 16.60
N GLY A 380 -7.62 -0.79 15.30
CA GLY A 380 -8.29 -0.03 14.25
C GLY A 380 -7.46 1.10 13.68
N CYS A 381 -8.09 1.82 12.76
CA CYS A 381 -7.57 3.04 12.17
C CYS A 381 -8.74 3.99 11.84
N HIS A 382 -8.46 5.27 11.68
CA HIS A 382 -9.45 6.24 11.26
C HIS A 382 -8.93 7.05 10.08
N TRP A 383 -9.72 7.09 9.00
CA TRP A 383 -9.42 7.84 7.79
C TRP A 383 -10.58 8.74 7.42
N GLN A 384 -10.26 9.90 6.86
CA GLN A 384 -11.22 10.85 6.35
C GLN A 384 -10.67 11.57 5.11
N TRP A 385 -11.57 12.14 4.32
CA TRP A 385 -11.19 13.04 3.24
C TRP A 385 -10.59 14.31 3.85
N GLY A 386 -9.40 14.70 3.41
CA GLY A 386 -8.60 15.70 4.12
C GLY A 386 -8.72 17.11 3.57
N ASP A 387 -9.39 17.33 2.43
CA ASP A 387 -9.58 18.66 1.85
C ASP A 387 -11.01 18.90 1.32
N LYS A 388 -11.32 20.17 1.01
CA LYS A 388 -12.65 20.57 0.52
C LYS A 388 -12.98 19.93 -0.82
N SER A 389 -12.01 19.76 -1.71
CA SER A 389 -12.23 19.17 -3.03
C SER A 389 -12.68 17.71 -2.88
N SER A 390 -11.94 16.91 -2.12
CA SER A 390 -12.24 15.49 -1.90
C SER A 390 -13.55 15.30 -1.13
N LEU A 391 -13.87 16.18 -0.18
CA LEU A 391 -15.17 16.16 0.51
C LEU A 391 -16.36 16.43 -0.42
N ILE A 392 -16.21 17.29 -1.42
CA ILE A 392 -17.27 17.59 -2.37
C ILE A 392 -17.34 16.52 -3.48
N ASN A 393 -16.18 16.13 -3.99
CA ASN A 393 -16.04 15.36 -5.21
C ASN A 393 -16.00 13.85 -4.96
N ASP A 394 -15.45 13.40 -3.83
CA ASP A 394 -15.24 11.98 -3.51
C ASP A 394 -16.11 11.45 -2.40
N ASN A 395 -16.41 12.25 -1.37
CA ASN A 395 -17.37 11.89 -0.33
C ASN A 395 -18.82 11.98 -0.85
N LYS A 396 -19.28 10.93 -1.53
CA LYS A 396 -20.63 10.85 -2.11
C LYS A 396 -21.68 10.21 -1.19
N VAL A 397 -21.27 9.47 -0.18
CA VAL A 397 -22.19 8.82 0.77
C VAL A 397 -22.34 9.71 1.99
N ARG A 398 -23.53 10.31 2.14
CA ARG A 398 -23.83 11.31 3.19
C ARG A 398 -25.00 10.94 4.09
N ASP A 399 -25.60 9.79 3.84
CA ASP A 399 -26.62 9.16 4.67
C ASP A 399 -26.70 7.67 4.32
N LEU A 400 -27.52 6.93 5.07
CA LEU A 400 -27.70 5.49 4.91
C LEU A 400 -28.31 5.10 3.56
N THR A 401 -29.18 5.94 2.98
CA THR A 401 -29.85 5.66 1.71
C THR A 401 -28.87 5.67 0.53
N HIS A 402 -27.76 6.40 0.66
CA HIS A 402 -26.70 6.44 -0.35
C HIS A 402 -25.81 5.18 -0.39
N VAL A 403 -25.79 4.36 0.67
CA VAL A 403 -24.88 3.21 0.76
C VAL A 403 -25.21 2.13 -0.27
N HIS A 404 -26.48 1.75 -0.42
CA HIS A 404 -26.90 0.72 -1.37
C HIS A 404 -26.61 1.12 -2.83
N PRO A 405 -27.05 2.30 -3.33
CA PRO A 405 -26.73 2.75 -4.68
C PRO A 405 -25.23 2.81 -4.92
N PHE A 406 -24.45 3.28 -3.93
CA PHE A 406 -23.00 3.34 -4.05
C PHE A 406 -22.37 1.95 -4.26
N ILE A 407 -22.75 0.94 -3.47
CA ILE A 407 -22.23 -0.44 -3.63
C ILE A 407 -22.62 -1.00 -5.01
N LYS A 408 -23.84 -0.72 -5.48
CA LYS A 408 -24.30 -1.12 -6.82
C LYS A 408 -23.47 -0.45 -7.92
N ASP A 409 -23.11 0.81 -7.76
CA ASP A 409 -22.26 1.54 -8.71
C ASP A 409 -20.85 0.97 -8.75
N VAL A 410 -20.25 0.63 -7.60
CA VAL A 410 -18.92 -0.03 -7.55
C VAL A 410 -18.93 -1.31 -8.38
N ARG A 411 -19.95 -2.16 -8.21
CA ARG A 411 -20.11 -3.41 -8.99
C ARG A 411 -20.31 -3.12 -10.47
N THR A 412 -21.13 -2.12 -10.81
CA THR A 412 -21.42 -1.74 -12.20
C THR A 412 -20.15 -1.26 -12.90
N ILE A 413 -19.35 -0.41 -12.27
CA ILE A 413 -18.10 0.10 -12.81
C ILE A 413 -17.06 -1.01 -12.96
N ALA A 414 -16.99 -1.94 -12.00
CA ALA A 414 -16.15 -3.13 -12.14
C ALA A 414 -16.56 -3.99 -13.35
N LYS A 415 -17.86 -4.21 -13.58
CA LYS A 415 -18.35 -4.90 -14.78
C LYS A 415 -18.02 -4.15 -16.07
N GLN A 416 -18.12 -2.81 -16.08
CA GLN A 416 -17.74 -1.99 -17.24
C GLN A 416 -16.26 -2.13 -17.56
N TRP A 417 -15.38 -2.16 -16.55
CA TRP A 417 -13.97 -2.46 -16.75
C TRP A 417 -13.75 -3.86 -17.32
N MET A 418 -14.44 -4.88 -16.77
CA MET A 418 -14.36 -6.26 -17.23
C MET A 418 -14.78 -6.41 -18.69
N SER A 419 -15.85 -5.73 -19.13
CA SER A 419 -16.31 -5.80 -20.53
C SER A 419 -15.32 -5.23 -21.55
N LEU A 420 -14.34 -4.44 -21.10
CA LEU A 420 -13.26 -3.94 -21.94
C LEU A 420 -12.06 -4.89 -22.00
N GLN A 421 -12.04 -5.94 -21.17
CA GLN A 421 -10.97 -6.94 -21.17
C GLN A 421 -11.32 -8.10 -22.09
N LYS A 422 -10.35 -8.55 -22.88
CA LYS A 422 -10.53 -9.73 -23.73
C LYS A 422 -10.60 -11.00 -22.87
N ASP A 423 -11.54 -11.88 -23.21
CA ASP A 423 -11.64 -13.25 -22.69
C ASP A 423 -11.84 -13.34 -21.16
N ILE A 424 -12.52 -12.37 -20.55
CA ILE A 424 -12.87 -12.41 -19.12
C ILE A 424 -14.40 -12.34 -18.98
N PRO A 425 -15.08 -13.49 -18.82
CA PRO A 425 -16.52 -13.51 -18.70
C PRO A 425 -16.97 -13.01 -17.32
N ILE A 426 -18.10 -12.32 -17.29
CA ILE A 426 -18.81 -11.97 -16.06
C ILE A 426 -19.72 -13.16 -15.71
N THR A 427 -19.38 -13.89 -14.66
CA THR A 427 -20.04 -15.13 -14.25
C THR A 427 -20.39 -15.08 -12.75
N PRO A 428 -21.35 -14.26 -12.33
CA PRO A 428 -21.67 -14.11 -10.90
C PRO A 428 -22.12 -15.42 -10.24
N ASP A 429 -22.78 -16.31 -10.99
CA ASP A 429 -23.21 -17.62 -10.51
C ASP A 429 -22.04 -18.59 -10.27
N ASN A 430 -20.84 -18.26 -10.79
CA ASN A 430 -19.58 -18.96 -10.54
C ASN A 430 -18.57 -18.03 -9.85
N SER A 431 -19.03 -17.26 -8.87
CA SER A 431 -18.17 -16.37 -8.08
C SER A 431 -17.07 -17.13 -7.34
N ALA A 432 -15.94 -16.49 -7.10
CA ALA A 432 -14.85 -17.05 -6.31
C ALA A 432 -15.32 -17.46 -4.89
N ASN A 433 -15.02 -18.71 -4.51
CA ASN A 433 -15.28 -19.24 -3.18
C ASN A 433 -14.22 -18.73 -2.17
N TRP A 434 -14.29 -17.44 -1.87
CA TRP A 434 -13.40 -16.77 -0.91
C TRP A 434 -14.21 -16.22 0.25
N ARG A 435 -13.65 -16.24 1.47
CA ARG A 435 -14.27 -15.68 2.68
C ARG A 435 -14.87 -14.29 2.43
N GLU A 436 -14.13 -13.41 1.78
CA GLU A 436 -14.55 -12.02 1.57
C GLU A 436 -14.90 -11.70 0.10
N SER A 437 -15.39 -12.66 -0.69
CA SER A 437 -15.90 -12.35 -2.03
C SER A 437 -17.15 -11.46 -1.94
N TRP A 438 -17.19 -10.39 -2.73
CA TRP A 438 -18.28 -9.41 -2.66
C TRP A 438 -19.44 -9.84 -3.54
N HIS A 439 -20.22 -10.84 -3.10
CA HIS A 439 -21.40 -11.35 -3.80
C HIS A 439 -22.67 -11.11 -2.98
N PRO A 440 -23.85 -10.81 -3.56
CA PRO A 440 -25.08 -10.57 -2.80
C PRO A 440 -25.47 -11.70 -1.83
N LYS A 441 -25.02 -12.94 -2.09
CA LYS A 441 -25.23 -14.10 -1.21
C LYS A 441 -24.14 -14.30 -0.14
N ASN A 442 -23.06 -13.52 -0.17
CA ASN A 442 -21.87 -13.73 0.66
C ASN A 442 -21.54 -12.54 1.58
N VAL A 443 -22.19 -11.39 1.40
CA VAL A 443 -21.91 -10.21 2.21
C VAL A 443 -23.18 -9.42 2.50
N GLU A 444 -23.31 -9.01 3.77
CA GLU A 444 -24.32 -8.08 4.23
C GLU A 444 -23.68 -6.80 4.75
N VAL A 445 -24.28 -5.66 4.45
CA VAL A 445 -23.91 -4.36 5.02
C VAL A 445 -25.08 -3.83 5.80
N TRP A 446 -24.83 -3.50 7.06
CA TRP A 446 -25.76 -2.93 8.00
C TRP A 446 -25.27 -1.56 8.42
N GLY A 447 -26.18 -0.61 8.68
CA GLY A 447 -25.75 0.68 9.18
C GLY A 447 -26.78 1.44 10.01
N ARG A 448 -26.28 2.36 10.82
CA ARG A 448 -27.05 3.34 11.58
C ARG A 448 -26.35 4.71 11.58
N ILE A 449 -27.06 5.73 12.05
CA ILE A 449 -26.46 7.04 12.34
C ILE A 449 -26.06 7.05 13.82
N ALA A 450 -24.78 7.26 14.09
CA ALA A 450 -24.29 7.61 15.42
C ALA A 450 -24.29 9.13 15.58
N GLU A 451 -24.81 9.64 16.70
CA GLU A 451 -24.95 11.08 16.94
C GLU A 451 -23.60 11.77 17.16
N ASP A 452 -22.64 11.05 17.74
CA ASP A 452 -21.27 11.48 17.93
C ASP A 452 -20.28 10.30 17.96
N LYS A 453 -19.04 10.56 18.35
CA LYS A 453 -17.97 9.55 18.45
C LYS A 453 -18.18 8.56 19.61
N ASP A 454 -18.95 8.93 20.64
CA ASP A 454 -19.17 8.13 21.85
C ASP A 454 -20.43 7.24 21.70
N ASP A 455 -21.25 7.51 20.69
CA ASP A 455 -22.47 6.79 20.30
C ASP A 455 -22.22 5.59 19.34
N SER A 456 -21.06 4.91 19.45
CA SER A 456 -20.85 3.64 18.74
C SER A 456 -21.48 2.48 19.51
N LEU A 457 -22.46 1.80 18.89
CA LEU A 457 -23.08 0.61 19.46
C LEU A 457 -22.23 -0.63 19.21
N ALA A 458 -21.81 -0.82 17.95
CA ALA A 458 -21.13 -2.03 17.52
C ALA A 458 -19.77 -2.20 18.19
N ILE A 459 -19.03 -1.12 18.45
CA ILE A 459 -17.71 -1.23 19.09
C ILE A 459 -17.80 -1.91 20.47
N LYS A 460 -18.91 -1.71 21.20
CA LYS A 460 -19.14 -2.34 22.50
C LYS A 460 -19.44 -3.82 22.34
N TRP A 461 -20.21 -4.20 21.30
CA TRP A 461 -20.54 -5.60 20.98
C TRP A 461 -19.31 -6.44 20.60
N LEU A 462 -18.25 -5.80 20.10
CA LEU A 462 -16.99 -6.47 19.82
C LEU A 462 -16.27 -6.96 21.08
N HIS A 463 -16.68 -6.52 22.28
CA HIS A 463 -16.01 -6.85 23.55
C HIS A 463 -16.97 -7.28 24.68
N LYS A 464 -18.28 -7.05 24.52
CA LYS A 464 -19.33 -7.28 25.51
C LYS A 464 -20.57 -7.87 24.82
N ALA A 465 -21.48 -8.44 25.60
CA ALA A 465 -22.74 -8.95 25.09
C ALA A 465 -23.54 -7.87 24.34
N TYR A 466 -24.09 -8.23 23.17
CA TYR A 466 -24.99 -7.37 22.40
C TYR A 466 -26.42 -7.42 22.95
N GLN A 467 -26.76 -8.48 23.68
CA GLN A 467 -28.02 -8.65 24.40
C GLN A 467 -27.75 -8.99 25.86
N LYS A 468 -28.11 -8.07 26.77
CA LYS A 468 -27.78 -8.18 28.21
C LYS A 468 -28.57 -9.27 28.95
N LEU A 469 -29.82 -9.50 28.55
CA LEU A 469 -30.72 -10.45 29.22
C LEU A 469 -30.26 -11.90 29.02
N ASP A 470 -29.81 -12.23 27.81
CA ASP A 470 -29.41 -13.59 27.42
C ASP A 470 -27.87 -13.78 27.36
N ASN A 471 -27.12 -12.73 27.71
CA ASN A 471 -25.65 -12.71 27.69
C ASN A 471 -25.03 -13.12 26.33
N LEU A 472 -25.76 -12.93 25.22
CA LEU A 472 -25.29 -13.28 23.89
C LEU A 472 -24.20 -12.32 23.42
N SER A 473 -23.10 -12.88 22.90
CA SER A 473 -21.87 -12.14 22.57
C SER A 473 -21.23 -12.68 21.30
N ILE A 474 -20.71 -11.78 20.47
CA ILE A 474 -19.90 -12.12 19.28
C ILE A 474 -18.38 -12.06 19.58
N TYR A 475 -17.98 -11.75 20.81
CA TYR A 475 -16.57 -11.65 21.18
C TYR A 475 -15.88 -13.02 21.13
N LYS A 476 -14.76 -13.11 20.40
CA LYS A 476 -13.98 -14.34 20.19
C LYS A 476 -14.75 -15.46 19.50
N THR A 477 -15.76 -15.12 18.72
CA THR A 477 -16.48 -16.07 17.84
C THR A 477 -15.96 -15.96 16.41
N SER A 478 -16.56 -16.69 15.47
CA SER A 478 -16.24 -16.57 14.05
C SER A 478 -16.53 -15.18 13.47
N VAL A 479 -17.47 -14.44 14.08
CA VAL A 479 -17.86 -13.09 13.66
C VAL A 479 -16.72 -12.10 13.92
N THR A 480 -16.16 -12.08 15.14
CA THR A 480 -15.10 -11.13 15.50
C THR A 480 -13.69 -11.67 15.36
N GLY A 481 -13.55 -12.99 15.20
CA GLY A 481 -12.30 -13.73 15.10
C GLY A 481 -11.79 -14.17 16.47
N SER A 482 -10.97 -15.23 16.47
CA SER A 482 -10.35 -15.80 17.66
C SER A 482 -8.93 -16.28 17.33
N ILE A 483 -8.26 -16.97 18.26
CA ILE A 483 -6.96 -17.57 17.94
C ILE A 483 -7.19 -18.59 16.82
N ASP A 484 -6.39 -18.51 15.78
CA ASP A 484 -6.48 -19.32 14.56
C ASP A 484 -7.71 -19.11 13.66
N GLN A 485 -8.60 -18.16 13.98
CA GLN A 485 -9.81 -17.88 13.20
C GLN A 485 -9.90 -16.42 12.80
N ILE A 486 -10.07 -16.16 11.50
CA ILE A 486 -10.17 -14.79 10.99
C ILE A 486 -11.64 -14.36 11.05
N GLY A 487 -11.91 -13.26 11.74
CA GLY A 487 -13.26 -12.73 11.86
C GLY A 487 -13.88 -12.32 10.54
N CYS A 488 -15.19 -12.53 10.40
CA CYS A 488 -15.96 -12.20 9.20
C CYS A 488 -16.66 -10.82 9.24
N LEU A 489 -16.49 -10.06 10.31
CA LEU A 489 -17.07 -8.72 10.47
C LEU A 489 -16.04 -7.62 10.20
N TRP A 490 -16.45 -6.53 9.55
CA TRP A 490 -15.77 -5.23 9.53
C TRP A 490 -16.65 -4.20 10.23
N HIS A 491 -16.04 -3.28 10.97
CA HIS A 491 -16.71 -2.20 11.69
C HIS A 491 -16.09 -0.86 11.33
N ARG A 492 -16.94 0.10 10.95
CA ARG A 492 -16.49 1.41 10.48
C ARG A 492 -17.38 2.53 11.02
N MET A 493 -16.73 3.51 11.67
CA MET A 493 -17.32 4.81 12.03
C MET A 493 -16.94 5.84 10.96
N TYR A 494 -17.75 5.97 9.91
CA TYR A 494 -17.48 6.85 8.77
C TYR A 494 -18.03 8.28 9.01
N PRO A 495 -17.19 9.34 8.97
CA PRO A 495 -17.62 10.68 9.33
C PRO A 495 -18.63 11.26 8.32
N LEU A 496 -19.73 11.81 8.83
CA LEU A 496 -20.71 12.50 8.01
C LEU A 496 -20.34 13.95 7.78
N VAL A 497 -20.44 14.37 6.53
CA VAL A 497 -20.18 15.75 6.10
C VAL A 497 -21.32 16.21 5.22
N ASN A 498 -21.94 17.33 5.60
CA ASN A 498 -22.99 17.96 4.83
C ASN A 498 -22.40 18.90 3.78
N ILE A 499 -23.08 19.06 2.64
CA ILE A 499 -22.71 20.09 1.66
C ILE A 499 -23.75 21.20 1.73
N ILE A 500 -23.29 22.39 2.09
CA ILE A 500 -24.09 23.60 2.07
C ILE A 500 -23.75 24.43 0.84
N THR A 501 -24.74 25.11 0.28
CA THR A 501 -24.55 26.09 -0.79
C THR A 501 -24.52 27.47 -0.16
N THR A 502 -23.44 28.22 -0.37
CA THR A 502 -23.35 29.61 0.09
C THR A 502 -24.28 30.52 -0.70
N GLU A 503 -24.55 31.73 -0.21
CA GLU A 503 -25.31 32.77 -0.94
C GLU A 503 -24.78 33.04 -2.35
N GLN A 504 -23.47 32.85 -2.58
CA GLN A 504 -22.81 32.98 -3.89
C GLN A 504 -22.90 31.71 -4.77
N GLY A 505 -23.74 30.73 -4.44
CA GLY A 505 -23.90 29.48 -5.18
C GLY A 505 -22.76 28.45 -5.04
N LYS A 506 -21.70 28.75 -4.28
CA LYS A 506 -20.56 27.84 -4.08
C LYS A 506 -20.88 26.73 -3.06
N LYS A 507 -20.56 25.48 -3.40
CA LYS A 507 -20.66 24.33 -2.48
C LYS A 507 -19.53 24.38 -1.46
N ARG A 508 -19.85 24.16 -0.19
CA ARG A 508 -18.88 24.02 0.92
C ARG A 508 -19.23 22.82 1.78
N PRO A 509 -18.22 22.02 2.20
CA PRO A 509 -18.43 21.02 3.22
C PRO A 509 -18.67 21.69 4.58
N LYS A 510 -19.59 21.13 5.35
CA LYS A 510 -19.85 21.45 6.75
C LYS A 510 -19.72 20.16 7.53
N ASP A 511 -18.70 20.09 8.38
CA ASP A 511 -18.48 18.97 9.26
C ASP A 511 -19.67 18.78 10.21
N THR A 512 -19.92 17.54 10.56
CA THR A 512 -20.92 17.16 11.57
C THR A 512 -20.23 16.34 12.64
N TYR A 513 -20.85 16.24 13.82
CA TYR A 513 -20.40 15.31 14.85
C TYR A 513 -20.83 13.87 14.55
N LYS A 514 -21.74 13.66 13.60
CA LYS A 514 -22.37 12.37 13.33
C LYS A 514 -21.48 11.45 12.49
N TYR A 515 -21.72 10.15 12.63
CA TYR A 515 -21.05 9.11 11.86
C TYR A 515 -22.07 8.14 11.26
N LEU A 516 -21.76 7.60 10.07
CA LEU A 516 -22.34 6.32 9.64
C LEU A 516 -21.58 5.21 10.36
N GLU A 517 -22.24 4.57 11.31
CA GLU A 517 -21.73 3.35 11.91
C GLU A 517 -22.14 2.18 11.02
N LEU A 518 -21.16 1.53 10.39
CA LEU A 518 -21.36 0.48 9.41
C LEU A 518 -20.77 -0.84 9.91
N LEU A 519 -21.53 -1.91 9.71
CA LEU A 519 -21.09 -3.29 9.85
C LEU A 519 -21.11 -3.96 8.48
N THR A 520 -19.99 -4.54 8.07
CA THR A 520 -19.92 -5.43 6.89
C THR A 520 -19.68 -6.83 7.39
N ILE A 521 -20.61 -7.75 7.14
CA ILE A 521 -20.58 -9.11 7.66
C ILE A 521 -20.49 -10.05 6.46
N PHE A 522 -19.57 -11.01 6.50
CA PHE A 522 -19.51 -12.12 5.56
C PHE A 522 -20.05 -13.36 6.28
N PRO A 523 -21.35 -13.67 6.15
CA PRO A 523 -21.96 -14.75 6.95
C PRO A 523 -21.22 -16.07 6.78
N ASP A 524 -21.08 -16.81 7.88
CA ASP A 524 -20.62 -18.19 7.87
C ASP A 524 -21.68 -19.12 8.46
N ASP A 525 -21.40 -20.42 8.44
CA ASP A 525 -22.36 -21.45 8.86
C ASP A 525 -22.39 -21.65 10.39
N SER A 526 -21.88 -20.70 11.18
CA SER A 526 -21.87 -20.82 12.64
C SER A 526 -23.16 -20.32 13.29
N ASP A 527 -23.54 -20.95 14.41
CA ASP A 527 -24.67 -20.52 15.23
C ASP A 527 -24.49 -19.08 15.74
N ASP A 528 -23.26 -18.71 16.15
CA ASP A 528 -22.94 -17.35 16.61
C ASP A 528 -23.24 -16.29 15.53
N CYS A 529 -22.92 -16.59 14.26
CA CYS A 529 -23.23 -15.71 13.15
C CYS A 529 -24.73 -15.67 12.88
N ALA A 530 -25.41 -16.82 12.88
CA ALA A 530 -26.85 -16.90 12.67
C ALA A 530 -27.64 -16.12 13.74
N TYR A 531 -27.30 -16.30 15.03
CA TYR A 531 -27.93 -15.57 16.13
C TYR A 531 -27.68 -14.06 16.05
N PHE A 532 -26.45 -13.65 15.70
CA PHE A 532 -26.15 -12.23 15.57
C PHE A 532 -26.89 -11.57 14.39
N LEU A 533 -27.00 -12.26 13.25
CA LEU A 533 -27.80 -11.79 12.11
C LEU A 533 -29.29 -11.74 12.46
N GLY A 534 -29.82 -12.76 13.17
CA GLY A 534 -31.19 -12.75 13.67
C GLY A 534 -31.48 -11.55 14.57
N PHE A 535 -30.56 -11.23 15.50
CA PHE A 535 -30.64 -10.03 16.32
C PHE A 535 -30.66 -8.74 15.49
N LEU A 536 -29.84 -8.63 14.44
CA LEU A 536 -29.85 -7.46 13.55
C LEU A 536 -31.16 -7.36 12.77
N ASP A 537 -31.70 -8.49 12.27
CA ASP A 537 -32.97 -8.56 11.56
C ASP A 537 -34.17 -8.15 12.45
N GLU A 538 -34.22 -8.64 13.70
CA GLU A 538 -35.27 -8.26 14.66
C GLU A 538 -35.29 -6.76 14.96
N ASN A 539 -34.12 -6.12 14.93
CA ASN A 539 -33.96 -4.69 15.19
C ASN A 539 -33.95 -3.85 13.90
N ASN A 540 -34.13 -4.45 12.73
CA ASN A 540 -33.97 -3.80 11.44
C ASN A 540 -34.96 -2.64 11.25
N GLY A 541 -34.42 -1.44 11.04
CA GLY A 541 -35.22 -0.24 10.79
C GLY A 541 -35.85 0.40 12.04
N GLN A 542 -35.62 -0.16 13.23
CA GLN A 542 -36.01 0.50 14.48
C GLN A 542 -35.17 1.77 14.71
N GLU A 543 -35.77 2.78 15.35
CA GLU A 543 -35.10 4.06 15.58
C GLU A 543 -33.80 3.89 16.39
N GLY A 544 -32.72 4.48 15.89
CA GLY A 544 -31.38 4.35 16.47
C GLY A 544 -30.72 2.98 16.31
N LYS A 545 -31.36 1.98 15.69
CA LYS A 545 -30.79 0.64 15.45
C LYS A 545 -30.19 0.52 14.06
N PHE A 546 -29.46 -0.58 13.85
CA PHE A 546 -28.92 -0.93 12.55
C PHE A 546 -30.05 -1.31 11.61
N GLN A 547 -29.97 -0.86 10.36
CA GLN A 547 -30.82 -1.32 9.27
C GLN A 547 -29.98 -2.00 8.19
N LYS A 548 -30.56 -2.99 7.52
CA LYS A 548 -29.91 -3.68 6.40
C LYS A 548 -29.80 -2.72 5.21
N LEU A 549 -28.59 -2.51 4.72
CA LEU A 549 -28.27 -1.62 3.60
C LEU A 549 -27.92 -2.40 2.33
N TRP A 550 -27.35 -3.60 2.47
CA TRP A 550 -27.02 -4.48 1.36
C TRP A 550 -27.01 -5.95 1.82
N PRO A 551 -27.44 -6.91 0.98
CA PRO A 551 -28.25 -6.70 -0.22
C PRO A 551 -29.64 -6.16 0.15
N LYS A 552 -30.27 -5.42 -0.76
CA LYS A 552 -31.69 -5.03 -0.67
C LYS A 552 -32.43 -5.55 -1.87
#